data_AF-A0A7W0J761-F1
#
_entry.id   AF-A0A7W0J761-F1
#
_cell.length_a   1.000
_cell.length_b   1.000
_cell.length_c   1.000
_cell.angle_alpha   90.00
_cell.angle_beta   90.00
_cell.angle_gamma   90.00
#
_symmetry.space_group_name_H-M   'P 1'
#
loop_
_entity.id
_entity.type
_entity.pdbx_description
1 polymer ?
#
loop_
_entity_poly.entity_id
_entity_poly.type
_entity_poly.pdbx_seq_one_letter_code
_entity_poly.pdbx_strand_id
1 'polypeptide(L)'
;VPKIVFPVFNNALTATALIGVGVMAIATIPESTAHLYQIGLYVDHLAEEQGREKPGLSKHIGLNLMLDGLNDMVNGLFGSTAGTNYGENNSLMVITRNYSGPALLTAGVIAVILGFVGPLRDIIYSIPTAVTGGLAIYLYGVIGVQGIALMMAEKVDLFDPGKLAIVALILVVGIGGNIGYGGNLPIPLLQGVFPFGWPAIAAAAVFGILVNLIFVIVKPPKVRDAHVLE
;
A
#
# COMPACT_ATOMS: atom_id res chain seq x y z
N VAL A 1 0.82 23.82 17.04
CA VAL A 1 -0.40 24.06 16.23
C VAL A 1 -0.12 23.62 14.79
N PRO A 2 -0.98 22.77 14.19
CA PRO A 2 -0.85 22.34 12.80
C PRO A 2 -0.83 23.53 11.84
N LYS A 3 -0.03 23.44 10.77
CA LYS A 3 -0.05 24.42 9.68
C LYS A 3 -0.99 23.92 8.61
N ILE A 4 -2.00 24.71 8.27
CA ILE A 4 -2.91 24.42 7.15
C ILE A 4 -2.33 25.08 5.90
N VAL A 5 -2.23 24.30 4.82
CA VAL A 5 -1.77 24.78 3.51
C VAL A 5 -2.83 24.43 2.47
N PHE A 6 -3.37 25.44 1.79
CA PHE A 6 -4.35 25.22 0.73
C PHE A 6 -3.68 24.87 -0.59
N PRO A 7 -4.36 24.10 -1.48
CA PRO A 7 -3.78 23.69 -2.74
C PRO A 7 -3.55 24.87 -3.68
N VAL A 8 -2.44 24.83 -4.42
CA VAL A 8 -2.04 25.87 -5.38
C VAL A 8 -1.83 25.22 -6.75
N PHE A 9 -2.55 25.72 -7.76
CA PHE A 9 -2.58 25.15 -9.11
C PHE A 9 -1.92 26.04 -10.19
N ASN A 10 -1.06 26.97 -9.79
CA ASN A 10 -0.46 27.97 -10.69
C ASN A 10 1.01 27.67 -11.08
N ASN A 11 1.50 26.45 -10.82
CA ASN A 11 2.89 26.07 -11.09
C ASN A 11 3.01 25.34 -12.43
N ALA A 12 4.13 25.51 -13.14
CA ALA A 12 4.45 24.78 -14.37
C ALA A 12 4.44 23.25 -14.16
N LEU A 13 4.77 22.78 -12.94
CA LEU A 13 4.76 21.37 -12.56
C LEU A 13 3.38 20.87 -12.09
N THR A 14 2.33 21.69 -12.06
CA THR A 14 1.01 21.26 -11.58
C THR A 14 0.48 20.08 -12.38
N ALA A 15 0.62 20.08 -13.71
CA ALA A 15 0.20 18.95 -14.54
C ALA A 15 1.01 17.68 -14.26
N THR A 16 2.33 17.81 -14.14
CA THR A 16 3.25 16.72 -13.75
C THR A 16 2.87 16.14 -12.38
N ALA A 17 2.59 16.99 -11.40
CA ALA A 17 2.23 16.56 -10.05
C ALA A 17 0.87 15.85 -10.04
N LEU A 18 -0.14 16.38 -10.73
CA LEU A 18 -1.48 15.77 -10.79
C LEU A 18 -1.43 14.39 -11.45
N ILE A 19 -0.80 14.28 -12.61
CA ILE A 19 -0.73 13.00 -13.32
C ILE A 19 0.22 12.04 -12.61
N GLY A 20 1.34 12.53 -12.08
CA GLY A 20 2.29 11.71 -11.34
C GLY A 20 1.69 11.10 -10.08
N VAL A 21 1.00 11.92 -9.27
CA VAL A 21 0.26 11.43 -8.09
C VAL A 21 -0.88 10.51 -8.50
N GLY A 22 -1.60 10.82 -9.58
CA GLY A 22 -2.64 9.94 -10.12
C GLY A 22 -2.13 8.55 -10.53
N VAL A 23 -0.92 8.48 -11.11
CA VAL A 23 -0.26 7.20 -11.43
C VAL A 23 0.24 6.50 -10.18
N MET A 24 0.75 7.24 -9.18
CA MET A 24 1.10 6.68 -7.88
C MET A 24 -0.11 6.05 -7.16
N ALA A 25 -1.32 6.63 -7.32
CA ALA A 25 -2.54 6.07 -6.75
C ALA A 25 -2.85 4.65 -7.30
N ILE A 26 -2.44 4.34 -8.53
CA ILE A 26 -2.56 2.98 -9.08
C ILE A 26 -1.73 1.97 -8.27
N ALA A 27 -0.61 2.40 -7.68
CA ALA A 27 0.20 1.56 -6.82
C ALA A 27 -0.38 1.39 -5.41
N THR A 28 -1.08 2.41 -4.88
CA THR A 28 -1.66 2.37 -3.53
C THR A 28 -3.02 1.64 -3.47
N ILE A 29 -3.74 1.54 -4.59
CA ILE A 29 -5.02 0.80 -4.64
C ILE A 29 -4.84 -0.69 -4.27
N PRO A 30 -3.90 -1.45 -4.87
CA PRO A 30 -3.61 -2.81 -4.44
C PRO A 30 -3.19 -2.91 -2.97
N GLU A 31 -2.42 -1.94 -2.48
CA GLU A 31 -1.97 -1.90 -1.08
C GLU A 31 -3.15 -1.73 -0.11
N SER A 32 -4.01 -0.74 -0.32
CA SER A 32 -5.21 -0.53 0.51
C SER A 32 -6.14 -1.75 0.46
N THR A 33 -6.32 -2.33 -0.73
CA THR A 33 -7.09 -3.56 -0.91
C THR A 33 -6.52 -4.71 -0.09
N ALA A 34 -5.20 -4.90 -0.12
CA ALA A 34 -4.51 -5.95 0.63
C ALA A 34 -4.67 -5.77 2.14
N HIS A 35 -4.51 -4.55 2.66
CA HIS A 35 -4.67 -4.28 4.10
C HIS A 35 -6.09 -4.57 4.59
N LEU A 36 -7.13 -4.18 3.83
CA LEU A 36 -8.51 -4.49 4.22
C LEU A 36 -8.81 -5.99 4.10
N TYR A 37 -8.28 -6.65 3.07
CA TYR A 37 -8.48 -8.08 2.89
C TYR A 37 -7.85 -8.88 4.03
N GLN A 38 -6.62 -8.54 4.42
CA GLN A 38 -5.92 -9.18 5.53
C GLN A 38 -6.65 -9.00 6.86
N ILE A 39 -7.07 -7.78 7.21
CA ILE A 39 -7.82 -7.59 8.45
C ILE A 39 -9.17 -8.32 8.40
N GLY A 40 -9.81 -8.39 7.24
CA GLY A 40 -11.02 -9.20 7.04
C GLY A 40 -10.79 -10.67 7.34
N LEU A 41 -9.71 -11.27 6.82
CA LEU A 41 -9.34 -12.65 7.13
C LEU A 41 -9.07 -12.87 8.62
N TYR A 42 -8.36 -11.97 9.29
CA TYR A 42 -8.05 -12.10 10.71
C TYR A 42 -9.29 -11.94 11.61
N VAL A 43 -10.18 -11.02 11.26
CA VAL A 43 -11.45 -10.81 11.97
C VAL A 43 -12.36 -12.01 11.79
N ASP A 44 -12.51 -12.53 10.56
CA ASP A 44 -13.33 -13.70 10.26
C ASP A 44 -12.78 -14.97 10.93
N HIS A 45 -11.45 -15.11 11.00
CA HIS A 45 -10.80 -16.21 11.71
C HIS A 45 -11.03 -16.13 13.23
N LEU A 46 -10.90 -14.95 13.84
CA LEU A 46 -11.19 -14.78 15.26
C LEU A 46 -12.67 -15.01 15.57
N ALA A 47 -13.58 -14.57 14.70
CA ALA A 47 -15.00 -14.83 14.85
C ALA A 47 -15.28 -16.35 14.86
N GLU A 48 -14.65 -17.10 13.96
CA GLU A 48 -14.75 -18.56 13.90
C GLU A 48 -14.19 -19.24 15.15
N GLU A 49 -13.01 -18.84 15.66
CA GLU A 49 -12.46 -19.33 16.93
C GLU A 49 -13.43 -19.10 18.11
N GLN A 50 -14.17 -18.00 18.09
CA GLN A 50 -15.12 -17.62 19.14
C GLN A 50 -16.54 -18.15 18.93
N GLY A 51 -16.80 -18.91 17.86
CA GLY A 51 -18.15 -19.39 17.51
C GLY A 51 -19.13 -18.26 17.17
N ARG A 52 -18.63 -17.14 16.64
CA ARG A 52 -19.41 -15.97 16.20
C ARG A 52 -19.57 -15.96 14.69
N GLU A 53 -20.58 -15.24 14.22
CA GLU A 53 -20.78 -15.01 12.79
C GLU A 53 -19.65 -14.16 12.20
N LYS A 54 -19.19 -14.52 11.00
CA LYS A 54 -18.12 -13.83 10.27
C LYS A 54 -18.61 -12.46 9.76
N PRO A 55 -18.00 -11.34 10.18
CA PRO A 55 -18.40 -10.01 9.72
C PRO A 55 -18.23 -9.81 8.21
N GLY A 56 -17.29 -10.51 7.57
CA GLY A 56 -17.10 -10.45 6.12
C GLY A 56 -16.67 -9.07 5.64
N LEU A 57 -15.70 -8.45 6.32
CA LEU A 57 -15.20 -7.11 5.99
C LEU A 57 -14.66 -7.00 4.55
N SER A 58 -14.15 -8.11 3.99
CA SER A 58 -13.69 -8.19 2.60
C SER A 58 -14.76 -7.83 1.56
N LYS A 59 -16.05 -7.91 1.91
CA LYS A 59 -17.15 -7.46 1.03
C LYS A 59 -17.19 -5.94 0.85
N HIS A 60 -16.52 -5.19 1.71
CA HIS A 60 -16.54 -3.72 1.77
C HIS A 60 -15.29 -3.07 1.17
N ILE A 61 -14.47 -3.82 0.40
CA ILE A 61 -13.27 -3.28 -0.27
C ILE A 61 -13.59 -2.06 -1.12
N GLY A 62 -14.67 -2.10 -1.91
CA GLY A 62 -15.07 -0.96 -2.73
C GLY A 62 -15.39 0.29 -1.90
N LEU A 63 -16.10 0.13 -0.78
CA LEU A 63 -16.40 1.24 0.13
C LEU A 63 -15.13 1.78 0.79
N ASN A 64 -14.22 0.90 1.22
CA ASN A 64 -12.93 1.30 1.79
C ASN A 64 -12.11 2.12 0.80
N LEU A 65 -11.98 1.69 -0.46
CA LEU A 65 -11.24 2.44 -1.48
C LEU A 65 -11.86 3.81 -1.76
N MET A 66 -13.20 3.93 -1.73
CA MET A 66 -13.88 5.21 -1.84
C MET A 66 -13.59 6.13 -0.64
N LEU A 67 -13.57 5.57 0.57
CA LEU A 67 -13.26 6.32 1.79
C LEU A 67 -11.79 6.77 1.84
N ASP A 68 -10.85 5.92 1.40
CA ASP A 68 -9.43 6.28 1.27
C ASP A 68 -9.24 7.44 0.29
N GLY A 69 -9.85 7.36 -0.90
CA GLY A 69 -9.80 8.45 -1.88
C GLY A 69 -10.43 9.74 -1.34
N LEU A 70 -11.55 9.65 -0.62
CA LEU A 70 -12.16 10.82 0.03
C LEU A 70 -11.26 11.42 1.11
N ASN A 71 -10.61 10.58 1.91
CA ASN A 71 -9.64 11.00 2.92
C ASN A 71 -8.45 11.71 2.27
N ASP A 72 -7.93 11.18 1.16
CA ASP A 72 -6.85 11.81 0.40
C ASP A 72 -7.25 13.16 -0.20
N MET A 73 -8.49 13.30 -0.68
CA MET A 73 -9.01 14.60 -1.11
C MET A 73 -9.03 15.61 0.05
N VAL A 74 -9.50 15.20 1.23
CA VAL A 74 -9.51 16.06 2.42
C VAL A 74 -8.06 16.41 2.81
N ASN A 75 -7.14 15.45 2.82
CA ASN A 75 -5.73 15.68 3.10
C ASN A 75 -5.12 16.70 2.16
N GLY A 76 -5.33 16.54 0.84
CA GLY A 76 -4.84 17.47 -0.17
C GLY A 76 -5.42 18.89 -0.05
N LEU A 77 -6.65 19.03 0.44
CA LEU A 77 -7.28 20.35 0.67
C LEU A 77 -6.66 21.11 1.85
N PHE A 78 -6.22 20.41 2.90
CA PHE A 78 -5.66 21.01 4.10
C PHE A 78 -4.11 20.97 4.16
N GLY A 79 -3.46 20.45 3.11
CA GLY A 79 -2.01 20.44 2.98
C GLY A 79 -1.32 19.25 3.67
N SER A 80 -2.09 18.20 3.95
CA SER A 80 -1.58 16.90 4.39
C SER A 80 -1.20 16.04 3.17
N THR A 81 -0.55 14.91 3.42
CA THR A 81 -0.15 13.95 2.38
C THR A 81 -1.22 12.89 2.17
N ALA A 82 -1.23 12.27 1.00
CA ALA A 82 -2.02 11.07 0.76
C ALA A 82 -1.61 9.95 1.74
N GLY A 83 -2.57 9.12 2.14
CA GLY A 83 -2.39 8.03 3.08
C GLY A 83 -3.14 6.78 2.63
N THR A 84 -2.94 5.69 3.37
CA THR A 84 -3.63 4.42 3.16
C THR A 84 -3.83 3.75 4.51
N ASN A 85 -4.55 2.64 4.53
CA ASN A 85 -4.64 1.77 5.70
C ASN A 85 -3.23 1.38 6.20
N TYR A 86 -2.98 1.43 7.51
CA TYR A 86 -1.67 1.09 8.08
C TYR A 86 -1.58 -0.40 8.43
N GLY A 87 -0.74 -1.15 7.71
CA GLY A 87 -0.49 -2.59 7.96
C GLY A 87 0.09 -2.88 9.35
N GLU A 88 0.72 -1.88 9.98
CA GLU A 88 1.30 -1.99 11.32
C GLU A 88 0.21 -1.95 12.40
N ASN A 89 -0.86 -1.17 12.17
CA ASN A 89 -2.04 -1.19 13.02
C ASN A 89 -2.78 -2.54 12.91
N ASN A 90 -2.83 -3.12 11.71
CA ASN A 90 -3.37 -4.47 11.50
C ASN A 90 -2.59 -5.51 12.31
N SER A 91 -1.26 -5.42 12.30
CA SER A 91 -0.39 -6.32 13.07
C SER A 91 -0.66 -6.21 14.58
N LEU A 92 -0.84 -4.99 15.10
CA LEU A 92 -1.22 -4.78 16.50
C LEU A 92 -2.59 -5.36 16.84
N MET A 93 -3.58 -5.20 15.96
CA MET A 93 -4.93 -5.75 16.18
C MET A 93 -4.93 -7.28 16.20
N VAL A 94 -4.09 -7.92 15.39
CA VAL A 94 -3.88 -9.38 15.41
C VAL A 94 -3.29 -9.84 16.74
N ILE A 95 -2.26 -9.15 17.25
CA ILE A 95 -1.60 -9.49 18.51
C ILE A 95 -2.57 -9.28 19.70
N THR A 96 -3.25 -8.14 19.73
CA THR A 96 -4.17 -7.78 20.82
C THR A 96 -5.52 -8.47 20.73
N ARG A 97 -5.84 -9.11 19.58
CA ARG A 97 -7.15 -9.68 19.27
C ARG A 97 -8.31 -8.69 19.48
N ASN A 98 -8.06 -7.41 19.24
CA ASN A 98 -9.04 -6.33 19.40
C ASN A 98 -9.27 -5.60 18.08
N TYR A 99 -10.44 -5.81 17.48
CA TYR A 99 -10.86 -5.20 16.22
C TYR A 99 -12.01 -4.19 16.41
N SER A 100 -12.07 -3.55 17.57
CA SER A 100 -13.14 -2.62 17.94
C SER A 100 -13.09 -1.32 17.13
N GLY A 101 -14.11 -1.08 16.29
CA GLY A 101 -14.30 0.19 15.57
C GLY A 101 -14.31 1.43 16.49
N PRO A 102 -15.04 1.42 17.63
CA PRO A 102 -14.98 2.51 18.62
C PRO A 102 -13.58 2.77 19.19
N ALA A 103 -12.75 1.72 19.35
CA ALA A 103 -11.37 1.90 19.80
C ALA A 103 -10.53 2.65 18.74
N LEU A 104 -10.70 2.31 17.46
CA LEU A 104 -10.06 3.03 16.35
C LEU A 104 -10.50 4.50 16.28
N LEU A 105 -11.80 4.78 16.44
CA LEU A 105 -12.30 6.15 16.48
C LEU A 105 -11.70 6.94 17.65
N THR A 106 -11.63 6.31 18.83
CA THR A 106 -11.03 6.92 20.03
C THR A 106 -9.55 7.23 19.80
N ALA A 107 -8.80 6.30 19.19
CA ALA A 107 -7.40 6.53 18.82
C ALA A 107 -7.24 7.70 17.85
N GLY A 108 -8.14 7.82 16.86
CA GLY A 108 -8.17 8.96 15.93
C GLY A 108 -8.42 10.29 16.64
N VAL A 109 -9.38 10.35 17.56
CA VAL A 109 -9.65 11.56 18.37
C VAL A 109 -8.44 11.93 19.23
N ILE A 110 -7.78 10.95 19.86
CA ILE A 110 -6.55 11.17 20.63
C ILE A 110 -5.46 11.74 19.72
N ALA A 111 -5.25 11.16 18.53
CA ALA A 111 -4.26 11.63 17.56
C ALA A 111 -4.51 13.09 17.13
N VAL A 112 -5.77 13.45 16.87
CA VAL A 112 -6.16 14.84 16.56
C VAL A 112 -5.80 15.78 17.71
N ILE A 113 -6.17 15.45 18.95
CA ILE A 113 -5.87 16.26 20.14
C ILE A 113 -4.35 16.43 20.30
N LEU A 114 -3.61 15.33 20.20
CA LEU A 114 -2.14 15.33 20.30
C LEU A 114 -1.47 16.16 19.21
N GLY A 115 -2.07 16.26 18.02
CA GLY A 115 -1.59 17.14 16.93
C GLY A 115 -1.56 18.63 17.29
N PHE A 116 -2.35 19.07 18.27
CA PHE A 116 -2.32 20.45 18.78
C PHE A 116 -1.28 20.67 19.89
N VAL A 117 -0.71 19.60 20.46
CA VAL A 117 0.26 19.66 21.55
C VAL A 117 1.66 19.94 21.01
N GLY A 118 2.06 21.22 21.05
CA GLY A 118 3.39 21.67 20.60
C GLY A 118 4.58 20.92 21.22
N PRO A 119 4.66 20.73 22.55
CA PRO A 119 5.77 20.02 23.17
C PRO A 119 5.96 18.57 22.70
N LEU A 120 4.87 17.88 22.35
CA LEU A 120 4.95 16.52 21.83
C LEU A 120 5.72 16.47 20.50
N ARG A 121 5.52 17.49 19.65
CA ARG A 121 6.27 17.66 18.41
C ARG A 121 7.77 17.69 18.71
N ASP A 122 8.19 18.53 19.65
CA ASP A 122 9.60 18.72 19.97
C ASP A 122 10.23 17.44 20.53
N ILE A 123 9.47 16.67 21.34
CA ILE A 123 9.88 15.33 21.80
C ILE A 123 10.08 14.38 20.62
N ILE A 124 9.15 14.33 19.66
CA ILE A 124 9.27 13.47 18.47
C ILE A 124 10.51 13.85 17.65
N TYR A 125 10.78 15.14 17.44
CA TYR A 125 11.98 15.59 16.74
C TYR A 125 13.28 15.37 17.53
N SER A 126 13.20 15.16 18.84
CA SER A 126 14.37 14.79 19.65
C SER A 126 14.78 13.32 19.53
N ILE A 127 13.93 12.47 18.92
CA ILE A 127 14.22 11.05 18.72
C ILE A 127 15.40 10.89 17.74
N PRO A 128 16.46 10.15 18.11
CA PRO A 128 17.60 9.94 17.24
C PRO A 128 17.22 9.25 15.93
N THR A 129 17.84 9.68 14.82
CA THR A 129 17.60 9.10 13.48
C THR A 129 17.83 7.58 13.43
N ALA A 130 18.75 7.06 14.24
CA ALA A 130 18.99 5.62 14.36
C ALA A 130 17.75 4.85 14.85
N VAL A 131 16.97 5.43 15.76
CA VAL A 131 15.73 4.82 16.28
C VAL A 131 14.64 4.86 15.23
N THR A 132 14.41 6.02 14.62
CA THR A 132 13.40 6.16 13.55
C THR A 132 13.74 5.34 12.32
N GLY A 133 15.03 5.18 12.01
CA GLY A 133 15.51 4.34 10.91
C GLY A 133 15.31 2.85 11.19
N GLY A 134 15.61 2.39 12.41
CA GLY A 134 15.33 1.02 12.84
C GLY A 134 13.83 0.69 12.78
N LEU A 135 13.00 1.63 13.23
CA LEU A 135 11.54 1.51 13.10
C LEU A 135 11.13 1.40 11.62
N ALA A 136 11.61 2.29 10.74
CA ALA A 136 11.29 2.25 9.32
C ALA A 136 11.67 0.91 8.66
N ILE A 137 12.85 0.36 8.98
CA ILE A 137 13.28 -0.96 8.47
C ILE A 137 12.29 -2.05 8.88
N TYR A 138 11.88 -2.06 10.15
CA TYR A 138 10.93 -3.05 10.65
C TYR A 138 9.55 -2.90 9.99
N LEU A 139 8.98 -1.69 9.99
CA LEU A 139 7.64 -1.44 9.49
C LEU A 139 7.55 -1.72 7.97
N TYR A 140 8.50 -1.23 7.18
CA TYR A 140 8.54 -1.51 5.74
C TYR A 140 8.82 -3.00 5.44
N GLY A 141 9.63 -3.67 6.27
CA GLY A 141 9.83 -5.11 6.17
C GLY A 141 8.56 -5.91 6.43
N VAL A 142 7.78 -5.52 7.44
CA VAL A 142 6.48 -6.12 7.77
C VAL A 142 5.49 -5.94 6.61
N ILE A 143 5.41 -4.77 5.99
CA ILE A 143 4.55 -4.54 4.81
C ILE A 143 4.93 -5.48 3.66
N GLY A 144 6.22 -5.67 3.39
CA GLY A 144 6.68 -6.63 2.38
C GLY A 144 6.27 -8.07 2.68
N VAL A 145 6.44 -8.52 3.93
CA VAL A 145 6.05 -9.87 4.37
C VAL A 145 4.53 -10.06 4.35
N GLN A 146 3.75 -9.02 4.67
CA GLN A 146 2.29 -9.06 4.57
C GLN A 146 1.83 -9.33 3.13
N GLY A 147 2.48 -8.72 2.12
CA GLY A 147 2.22 -9.04 0.71
C GLY A 147 2.45 -10.52 0.38
N ILE A 148 3.51 -11.12 0.92
CA ILE A 148 3.80 -12.56 0.77
C ILE A 148 2.74 -13.41 1.48
N ALA A 149 2.38 -13.05 2.71
CA ALA A 149 1.36 -13.75 3.48
C ALA A 149 0.00 -13.76 2.75
N LEU A 150 -0.36 -12.65 2.10
CA LEU A 150 -1.56 -12.58 1.27
C LEU A 150 -1.49 -13.54 0.06
N MET A 151 -0.36 -13.57 -0.65
CA MET A 151 -0.17 -14.53 -1.76
C MET A 151 -0.30 -15.98 -1.29
N MET A 152 0.21 -16.30 -0.10
CA MET A 152 0.06 -17.63 0.49
C MET A 152 -1.39 -17.94 0.88
N ALA A 153 -2.09 -16.99 1.49
CA ALA A 153 -3.49 -17.13 1.87
C ALA A 153 -4.38 -17.37 0.65
N GLU A 154 -4.12 -16.66 -0.45
CA GLU A 154 -4.81 -16.80 -1.74
C GLU A 154 -4.29 -17.97 -2.59
N LYS A 155 -3.35 -18.78 -2.07
CA LYS A 155 -2.79 -19.95 -2.75
C LYS A 155 -2.25 -19.63 -4.14
N VAL A 156 -1.54 -18.51 -4.26
CA VAL A 156 -0.85 -18.12 -5.49
C VAL A 156 0.23 -19.14 -5.83
N ASP A 157 0.00 -19.92 -6.88
CA ASP A 157 0.97 -20.89 -7.39
C ASP A 157 2.18 -20.21 -8.05
N LEU A 158 3.31 -20.14 -7.34
CA LEU A 158 4.56 -19.61 -7.88
C LEU A 158 5.35 -20.62 -8.73
N PHE A 159 4.86 -21.85 -8.90
CA PHE A 159 5.39 -22.79 -9.89
C PHE A 159 4.82 -22.52 -11.29
N ASP A 160 3.71 -21.78 -11.39
CA ASP A 160 3.23 -21.26 -12.66
C ASP A 160 4.22 -20.20 -13.20
N PRO A 161 4.82 -20.42 -14.39
CA PRO A 161 5.82 -19.49 -14.93
C PRO A 161 5.27 -18.08 -15.17
N GLY A 162 3.97 -17.93 -15.46
CA GLY A 162 3.34 -16.64 -15.68
C GLY A 162 3.25 -15.83 -14.39
N LYS A 163 2.75 -16.44 -13.31
CA LYS A 163 2.69 -15.79 -11.99
C LYS A 163 4.09 -15.46 -11.45
N LEU A 164 5.03 -16.39 -11.60
CA LEU A 164 6.42 -16.17 -11.20
C LEU A 164 7.06 -14.99 -11.96
N ALA A 165 6.82 -14.90 -13.28
CA ALA A 165 7.33 -13.81 -14.10
C ALA A 165 6.76 -12.44 -13.68
N ILE A 166 5.46 -12.37 -13.33
CA ILE A 166 4.85 -11.12 -12.84
C ILE A 166 5.53 -10.66 -11.54
N VAL A 167 5.71 -11.56 -10.56
CA VAL A 167 6.36 -11.22 -9.29
C VAL A 167 7.81 -10.76 -9.52
N ALA A 168 8.57 -11.50 -10.34
CA ALA A 168 9.94 -11.14 -10.66
C ALA A 168 10.04 -9.75 -11.33
N LEU A 169 9.16 -9.46 -12.28
CA LEU A 169 9.07 -8.16 -12.95
C LEU A 169 8.83 -7.02 -11.94
N ILE A 170 7.82 -7.16 -11.07
CA ILE A 170 7.48 -6.14 -10.06
C ILE A 170 8.67 -5.86 -9.15
N LEU A 171 9.35 -6.92 -8.67
CA LEU A 171 10.52 -6.79 -7.79
C LEU A 171 11.70 -6.10 -8.50
N VAL A 172 12.03 -6.51 -9.73
CA VAL A 172 13.13 -5.92 -10.50
C VAL A 172 12.86 -4.46 -10.85
N VAL A 173 11.65 -4.13 -11.30
CA VAL A 173 11.29 -2.76 -11.68
C VAL A 173 11.22 -1.86 -10.44
N GLY A 174 10.61 -2.33 -9.35
CA GLY A 174 10.44 -1.52 -8.13
C GLY A 174 11.74 -1.34 -7.35
N ILE A 175 12.37 -2.46 -6.93
CA ILE A 175 13.58 -2.44 -6.11
C ILE A 175 14.79 -2.06 -6.97
N GLY A 176 14.95 -2.70 -8.12
CA GLY A 176 16.05 -2.42 -9.04
C GLY A 176 15.96 -1.01 -9.63
N GLY A 177 14.75 -0.51 -9.89
CA GLY A 177 14.53 0.88 -10.28
C GLY A 177 14.96 1.88 -9.20
N ASN A 178 14.67 1.58 -7.93
CA ASN A 178 15.09 2.43 -6.82
C ASN A 178 16.61 2.43 -6.63
N ILE A 179 17.25 1.26 -6.63
CA ILE A 179 18.70 1.12 -6.44
C ILE A 179 19.49 1.65 -7.64
N GLY A 180 19.05 1.33 -8.86
CA GLY A 180 19.78 1.64 -10.09
C GLY A 180 19.58 3.06 -10.61
N TYR A 181 18.43 3.68 -10.32
CA TYR A 181 18.04 4.97 -10.90
C TYR A 181 17.51 5.98 -9.88
N GLY A 182 17.76 5.78 -8.58
CA GLY A 182 17.35 6.71 -7.53
C GLY A 182 15.83 6.89 -7.40
N GLY A 183 15.06 5.85 -7.78
CA GLY A 183 13.60 5.84 -7.67
C GLY A 183 12.86 6.33 -8.92
N ASN A 184 13.55 6.86 -9.93
CA ASN A 184 12.92 7.33 -11.17
C ASN A 184 13.53 6.65 -12.40
N LEU A 185 12.76 5.79 -13.06
CA LEU A 185 13.19 5.04 -14.24
C LEU A 185 13.32 5.96 -15.46
N PRO A 186 14.42 5.86 -16.25
CA PRO A 186 14.66 6.70 -17.42
C PRO A 186 13.90 6.17 -18.65
N ILE A 187 12.58 6.10 -18.56
CA ILE A 187 11.72 5.64 -19.66
C ILE A 187 11.48 6.85 -20.60
N PRO A 188 11.80 6.76 -21.90
CA PRO A 188 11.66 7.88 -22.84
C PRO A 188 10.21 8.18 -23.25
N LEU A 189 9.23 7.53 -22.62
CA LEU A 189 7.80 7.72 -22.85
C LEU A 189 7.25 8.76 -21.87
N LEU A 190 6.29 9.59 -22.31
CA LEU A 190 5.60 10.57 -21.46
C LEU A 190 6.53 11.55 -20.71
N GLN A 191 7.68 11.92 -21.27
CA GLN A 191 8.62 12.87 -20.64
C GLN A 191 8.02 14.25 -20.37
N GLY A 192 7.00 14.67 -21.12
CA GLY A 192 6.26 15.91 -20.85
C GLY A 192 5.46 15.86 -19.54
N VAL A 193 5.13 14.66 -19.06
CA VAL A 193 4.44 14.43 -17.79
C VAL A 193 5.44 14.07 -16.69
N PHE A 194 6.42 13.22 -17.02
CA PHE A 194 7.46 12.73 -16.12
C PHE A 194 8.84 13.25 -16.53
N PRO A 195 9.12 14.55 -16.31
CA PRO A 195 10.38 15.16 -16.75
C PRO A 195 11.62 14.57 -16.07
N PHE A 196 11.44 13.97 -14.88
CA PHE A 196 12.50 13.38 -14.09
C PHE A 196 12.54 11.84 -14.16
N GLY A 197 11.75 11.23 -15.05
CA GLY A 197 11.58 9.79 -15.14
C GLY A 197 10.36 9.27 -14.37
N TRP A 198 10.05 7.99 -14.59
CA TRP A 198 8.85 7.36 -14.05
C TRP A 198 9.11 6.84 -12.64
N PRO A 199 8.25 7.13 -11.65
CA PRO A 199 8.41 6.57 -10.30
C PRO A 199 8.47 5.04 -10.35
N ALA A 200 9.56 4.45 -9.84
CA ALA A 200 9.86 3.03 -9.98
C ALA A 200 8.76 2.14 -9.38
N ILE A 201 8.22 2.52 -8.22
CA ILE A 201 7.14 1.78 -7.55
C ILE A 201 5.83 1.80 -8.35
N ALA A 202 5.47 2.94 -8.94
CA ALA A 202 4.28 3.03 -9.77
C ALA A 202 4.45 2.33 -11.11
N ALA A 203 5.64 2.44 -11.72
CA ALA A 203 5.98 1.68 -12.92
C ALA A 203 5.91 0.16 -12.67
N ALA A 204 6.40 -0.31 -11.52
CA ALA A 204 6.31 -1.71 -11.14
C ALA A 204 4.86 -2.19 -11.01
N ALA A 205 4.00 -1.42 -10.35
CA ALA A 205 2.57 -1.72 -10.23
C ALA A 205 1.88 -1.75 -11.60
N VAL A 206 2.07 -0.72 -12.42
CA VAL A 206 1.47 -0.63 -13.76
C VAL A 206 1.93 -1.77 -14.65
N PHE A 207 3.24 -2.04 -14.73
CA PHE A 207 3.75 -3.15 -15.54
C PHE A 207 3.28 -4.51 -15.01
N GLY A 208 3.21 -4.71 -13.70
CA GLY A 208 2.64 -5.91 -13.10
C GLY A 208 1.19 -6.14 -13.53
N ILE A 209 0.35 -5.10 -13.46
CA ILE A 209 -1.05 -5.15 -13.91
C ILE A 209 -1.14 -5.46 -15.40
N LEU A 210 -0.33 -4.79 -16.23
CA LEU A 210 -0.34 -4.98 -17.69
C LEU A 210 0.09 -6.40 -18.08
N VAL A 211 1.18 -6.92 -17.50
CA VAL A 211 1.65 -8.29 -17.78
C VAL A 211 0.64 -9.32 -17.29
N ASN A 212 0.03 -9.10 -16.12
CA ASN A 212 -1.06 -9.96 -15.65
C ASN A 212 -2.25 -9.96 -16.62
N LEU A 213 -2.66 -8.79 -17.12
CA LEU A 213 -3.73 -8.69 -18.12
C LEU A 213 -3.38 -9.45 -19.41
N ILE A 214 -2.12 -9.35 -19.86
CA ILE A 214 -1.63 -10.11 -21.02
C ILE A 214 -1.77 -11.61 -20.77
N PHE A 215 -1.37 -12.14 -19.61
CA PHE A 215 -1.49 -13.58 -19.32
C PHE A 215 -2.92 -14.07 -19.10
N VAL A 216 -3.83 -13.18 -18.69
CA VAL A 216 -5.28 -13.48 -18.64
C VAL A 216 -5.86 -13.64 -20.05
N ILE A 217 -5.45 -12.79 -20.99
CA ILE A 217 -5.91 -12.82 -22.39
C ILE A 217 -5.21 -13.94 -23.17
N VAL A 218 -3.89 -14.00 -23.06
CA VAL A 218 -3.00 -14.94 -23.74
C VAL A 218 -2.50 -15.93 -22.70
N LYS A 219 -3.24 -17.02 -22.51
CA LYS A 219 -2.86 -18.04 -21.54
C LYS A 219 -1.52 -18.67 -21.94
N PRO A 220 -0.50 -18.62 -21.08
CA PRO A 220 0.74 -19.32 -21.34
C PRO A 220 0.47 -20.82 -21.46
N PRO A 221 1.28 -21.57 -22.24
CA PRO A 221 1.14 -23.02 -22.33
C PRO A 221 1.22 -23.62 -20.93
N LYS A 222 0.25 -24.46 -20.56
CA LYS A 222 0.31 -25.19 -19.28
C LYS A 222 1.47 -26.19 -19.36
N VAL A 223 2.60 -25.87 -18.74
CA VAL A 223 3.74 -26.79 -18.64
C VAL A 223 3.79 -27.36 -17.23
N ARG A 224 2.90 -28.33 -16.95
CA ARG A 224 3.12 -29.48 -16.05
C ARG A 224 1.78 -30.17 -15.74
N ASP A 225 1.68 -31.42 -16.14
CA ASP A 225 0.74 -32.36 -15.52
C ASP A 225 1.25 -32.68 -14.10
N ALA A 226 0.33 -32.78 -13.15
CA ALA A 226 0.57 -32.93 -11.72
C ALA A 226 1.14 -34.31 -11.29
N HIS A 227 1.83 -35.02 -12.19
CA HIS A 227 2.25 -36.42 -12.00
C HIS A 227 3.73 -36.62 -11.64
N VAL A 228 4.44 -35.61 -11.12
CA VAL A 228 5.90 -35.74 -10.85
C VAL A 228 6.30 -35.40 -9.41
N LEU A 229 5.41 -35.64 -8.45
CA LEU A 229 5.75 -35.65 -7.02
C LEU A 229 5.00 -36.79 -6.33
N GLU A 230 5.37 -38.02 -6.68
CA GLU A 230 5.20 -39.21 -5.81
C GLU A 230 6.53 -39.53 -5.15
#